data_AF-A0A8H3DUA3-F1
#
_entry.id   AF-A0A8H3DUA3-F1
#
_cell.length_a   1.000
_cell.length_b   1.000
_cell.length_c   1.000
_cell.angle_alpha   90.00
_cell.angle_beta   90.00
_cell.angle_gamma   90.00
#
_symmetry.space_group_name_H-M   'P 1'
#
loop_
_entity.id
_entity.type
_entity.pdbx_description
1 polymer ?
#
loop_
_entity_poly.entity_id
_entity_poly.type
_entity_poly.pdbx_seq_one_letter_code
_entity_poly.pdbx_strand_id
1 'polypeptide(L)'
;MLEARLEQASILKKLLDAIKELVTDANFECGDEGLKLQAMDNSHVALVAVQLEPEGFGKYRCDRPMPLGVNLGSLTKVLKCAKDDDRVTLKANDNADVLSLVYEARNSDRIADYEIKLMEIDIDTLGIPDTEYEATVIMQSAEFARIVRDLSALGESVKIEVTKEGIRFSAEGEAANGSVLIKATEGARERYKDLDGKDGKDSKPKVKKEKGEKPRKRKKTDDADVKMEDAEEEVEEDDGGEKLFKPASDDGEGEKDDDEEAGSDAEEDSDGASKKRKRSSQSKKSKSDDADSSGGVMVELNQSVNLTFSLKYLVNFSKSTTLANTVTLRMSNEVPLLVHYKFEQGYIQYYLAPKIGDE
;
A
#
# COMPACT_ATOMS: atom_id res chain seq x y z
N MET A 1 0.21 15.93 21.37
CA MET A 1 -0.18 16.45 20.04
C MET A 1 0.29 15.44 19.01
N LEU A 2 -0.44 15.32 17.91
CA LEU A 2 -0.03 14.57 16.73
C LEU A 2 0.42 15.54 15.63
N GLU A 3 1.58 15.25 15.04
CA GLU A 3 2.02 15.82 13.76
C GLU A 3 2.68 14.70 12.94
N ALA A 4 2.02 14.26 11.87
CA ALA A 4 2.50 13.19 11.00
C ALA A 4 2.52 13.66 9.54
N ARG A 5 3.70 13.70 8.91
CA ARG A 5 3.93 14.19 7.55
C ARG A 5 4.33 13.05 6.62
N LEU A 6 3.51 12.80 5.60
CA LEU A 6 3.84 11.90 4.50
C LEU A 6 4.35 12.71 3.30
N GLU A 7 5.38 12.17 2.64
CA GLU A 7 6.00 12.79 1.47
C GLU A 7 5.12 12.73 0.20
N GLN A 8 4.13 11.83 0.18
CA GLN A 8 3.20 11.62 -0.92
C GLN A 8 1.80 11.32 -0.38
N ALA A 9 0.82 12.14 -0.74
CA ALA A 9 -0.58 11.93 -0.38
C ALA A 9 -1.18 10.68 -1.05
N SER A 10 -0.59 10.20 -2.16
CA SER A 10 -1.04 8.98 -2.84
C SER A 10 -1.08 7.76 -1.92
N ILE A 11 -0.17 7.66 -0.93
CA ILE A 11 -0.12 6.53 -0.01
C ILE A 11 -1.42 6.47 0.81
N LEU A 12 -1.78 7.58 1.45
CA LEU A 12 -3.00 7.67 2.26
C LEU A 12 -4.26 7.54 1.40
N LYS A 13 -4.26 8.10 0.19
CA LYS A 13 -5.37 7.94 -0.78
C LYS A 13 -5.61 6.48 -1.16
N LYS A 14 -4.54 5.75 -1.54
CA LYS A 14 -4.61 4.33 -1.88
C LYS A 14 -5.01 3.47 -0.67
N LEU A 15 -4.48 3.79 0.51
CA LEU A 15 -4.84 3.12 1.75
C LEU A 15 -6.33 3.24 2.05
N LEU A 16 -6.88 4.46 2.02
CA LEU A 16 -8.32 4.65 2.23
C LEU A 16 -9.17 3.99 1.15
N ASP A 17 -8.74 4.06 -0.11
CA ASP A 17 -9.44 3.40 -1.21
C ASP A 17 -9.57 1.87 -0.98
N ALA A 18 -8.56 1.27 -0.37
CA ALA A 18 -8.52 -0.16 -0.07
C ALA A 18 -9.38 -0.59 1.14
N ILE A 19 -9.71 0.32 2.07
CA ILE A 19 -10.43 -0.02 3.31
C ILE A 19 -11.85 0.57 3.40
N LYS A 20 -12.16 1.65 2.66
CA LYS A 20 -13.44 2.38 2.73
C LYS A 20 -14.69 1.55 2.43
N GLU A 21 -14.53 0.40 1.77
CA GLU A 21 -15.65 -0.50 1.45
C GLU A 21 -15.89 -1.57 2.50
N LEU A 22 -14.92 -1.80 3.39
CA LEU A 22 -15.05 -2.70 4.50
C LEU A 22 -15.59 -1.98 5.74
N VAL A 23 -15.15 -0.73 5.93
CA VAL A 23 -15.39 0.03 7.16
C VAL A 23 -15.87 1.44 6.82
N THR A 24 -16.92 1.91 7.49
CA THR A 24 -17.44 3.28 7.32
C THR A 24 -16.74 4.27 8.23
N ASP A 25 -16.54 3.90 9.49
CA ASP A 25 -16.01 4.71 10.57
C ASP A 25 -14.94 3.92 11.30
N ALA A 26 -13.79 4.53 11.56
CA ALA A 26 -12.66 3.84 12.18
C ALA A 26 -11.85 4.79 13.06
N ASN A 27 -11.18 4.22 14.06
CA ASN A 27 -10.19 4.92 14.87
C ASN A 27 -8.79 4.74 14.27
N PHE A 28 -8.09 5.85 14.04
CA PHE A 28 -6.64 5.84 13.88
C PHE A 28 -5.99 5.97 15.26
N GLU A 29 -5.41 4.88 15.77
CA GLU A 29 -4.62 4.87 16.99
C GLU A 29 -3.22 5.43 16.68
N CYS A 30 -2.95 6.62 17.21
CA CYS A 30 -1.65 7.26 17.05
C CYS A 30 -0.80 6.96 18.29
N GLY A 31 0.45 6.55 18.10
CA GLY A 31 1.39 6.30 19.21
C GLY A 31 2.84 6.19 18.75
N ASP A 32 3.73 5.75 19.63
CA ASP A 32 5.17 5.68 19.32
C ASP A 32 5.50 4.69 18.18
N GLU A 33 4.66 3.68 17.98
CA GLU A 33 4.80 2.70 16.91
C GLU A 33 4.18 3.18 15.57
N GLY A 34 3.69 4.42 15.51
CA GLY A 34 3.14 5.03 14.30
C GLY A 34 1.61 5.16 14.32
N LEU A 35 0.99 5.06 13.14
CA LEU A 35 -0.48 5.11 13.00
C LEU A 35 -1.02 3.70 12.78
N LYS A 36 -1.91 3.26 13.67
CA LYS A 36 -2.61 1.98 13.54
C LYS A 36 -4.08 2.21 13.24
N LEU A 37 -4.68 1.30 12.49
CA LEU A 37 -6.13 1.24 12.34
C LEU A 37 -6.52 -0.22 12.37
N GLN A 38 -7.45 -0.56 13.26
CA GLN A 38 -8.05 -1.88 13.32
C GLN A 38 -9.56 -1.73 13.30
N ALA A 39 -10.22 -2.47 12.42
CA ALA A 39 -11.67 -2.44 12.32
C ALA A 39 -12.24 -3.72 11.71
N MET A 40 -13.45 -4.07 12.13
CA MET A 40 -14.24 -5.15 11.54
C MET A 40 -15.20 -4.60 10.49
N ASP A 41 -15.59 -5.44 9.55
CA ASP A 41 -16.71 -5.14 8.66
C ASP A 41 -18.06 -5.27 9.39
N ASN A 42 -19.13 -4.74 8.80
CA ASN A 42 -20.47 -4.76 9.38
C ASN A 42 -21.02 -6.18 9.67
N SER A 43 -20.50 -7.21 9.00
CA SER A 43 -20.90 -8.61 9.25
C SER A 43 -20.03 -9.33 10.28
N HIS A 44 -18.95 -8.70 10.76
CA HIS A 44 -17.95 -9.30 11.65
C HIS A 44 -17.29 -10.57 11.09
N VAL A 45 -17.19 -10.69 9.77
CA VAL A 45 -16.57 -11.83 9.08
C VAL A 45 -15.15 -11.49 8.61
N ALA A 46 -14.87 -10.20 8.38
CA ALA A 46 -13.57 -9.70 7.96
C ALA A 46 -13.04 -8.64 8.93
N LEU A 47 -11.75 -8.70 9.22
CA LEU A 47 -11.03 -7.70 9.99
C LEU A 47 -9.92 -7.10 9.14
N VAL A 48 -9.77 -5.78 9.18
CA VAL A 48 -8.64 -5.06 8.60
C VAL A 48 -7.76 -4.52 9.71
N ALA A 49 -6.45 -4.72 9.57
CA ALA A 49 -5.42 -4.14 10.43
C ALA A 49 -4.39 -3.42 9.53
N VAL A 50 -4.23 -2.13 9.77
CA VAL A 50 -3.29 -1.27 9.05
C VAL A 50 -2.27 -0.75 10.04
N GLN A 51 -1.02 -0.71 9.60
CA GLN A 51 0.08 -0.09 10.32
C GLN A 51 0.84 0.84 9.36
N LEU A 52 1.01 2.10 9.74
CA LEU A 52 2.00 2.99 9.14
C LEU A 52 3.10 3.24 10.17
N GLU A 53 4.31 2.84 9.86
CA GLU A 53 5.47 2.93 10.74
C GLU A 53 6.01 4.37 10.79
N PRO A 54 6.56 4.85 11.93
CA PRO A 54 7.10 6.21 12.06
C PRO A 54 8.15 6.55 11.00
N GLU A 55 8.96 5.56 10.61
CA GLU A 55 9.99 5.66 9.58
C GLU A 55 9.41 5.96 8.19
N GLY A 56 8.14 5.63 7.96
CA GLY A 56 7.42 5.92 6.73
C GLY A 56 7.02 7.40 6.58
N PHE A 57 7.18 8.21 7.63
CA PHE A 57 6.85 9.63 7.64
C PHE A 57 8.13 10.48 7.55
N GLY A 58 8.08 11.57 6.77
CA GLY A 58 9.17 12.55 6.75
C GLY A 58 9.32 13.29 8.09
N LYS A 59 8.22 13.42 8.83
CA LYS A 59 8.19 13.92 10.21
C LYS A 59 7.08 13.22 10.96
N TYR A 60 7.39 12.58 12.09
CA TYR A 60 6.40 11.97 12.95
C TYR A 60 6.61 12.43 14.39
N ARG A 61 5.56 12.92 15.03
CA ARG A 61 5.52 13.28 16.44
C ARG A 61 4.16 12.92 17.01
N CYS A 62 4.16 12.09 18.05
CA CYS A 62 2.98 11.79 18.85
C CYS A 62 3.39 11.90 20.32
N ASP A 63 2.93 12.95 21.03
CA ASP A 63 3.38 13.14 22.42
C ASP A 63 2.73 12.15 23.40
N ARG A 64 1.51 11.70 23.08
CA ARG A 64 0.71 10.77 23.89
C ARG A 64 -0.16 9.92 22.97
N PRO A 65 -0.35 8.63 23.28
CA PRO A 65 -1.27 7.80 22.51
C PRO A 65 -2.67 8.42 22.48
N MET A 66 -3.22 8.58 21.27
CA MET A 66 -4.54 9.17 21.10
C MET A 66 -5.31 8.52 19.94
N PRO A 67 -6.60 8.15 20.14
CA PRO A 67 -7.46 7.67 19.07
C PRO A 67 -8.02 8.87 18.29
N LEU A 68 -8.04 8.76 16.96
CA LEU A 68 -8.68 9.72 16.07
C LEU A 68 -9.82 9.02 15.33
N GLY A 69 -11.04 9.17 15.84
CA GLY A 69 -12.23 8.62 15.21
C GLY A 69 -12.66 9.45 14.01
N VAL A 70 -12.72 8.82 12.85
CA VAL A 70 -13.02 9.49 11.58
C VAL A 70 -14.00 8.68 10.74
N ASN A 71 -14.91 9.40 10.08
CA ASN A 71 -15.68 8.84 8.98
C ASN A 71 -14.82 8.72 7.72
N LEU A 72 -14.54 7.49 7.28
CA LEU A 72 -13.64 7.22 6.15
C LEU A 72 -14.17 7.78 4.83
N GLY A 73 -15.50 7.89 4.68
CA GLY A 73 -16.14 8.52 3.52
C GLY A 73 -15.82 10.02 3.42
N SER A 74 -15.90 10.74 4.54
CA SER A 74 -15.57 12.17 4.63
C SER A 74 -14.07 12.41 4.44
N LEU A 75 -13.23 11.61 5.10
CA LEU A 75 -11.78 11.66 4.94
C LEU A 75 -11.35 11.40 3.49
N THR A 76 -11.97 10.44 2.82
CA THR A 76 -11.73 10.17 1.39
C THR A 76 -12.08 11.37 0.50
N LYS A 77 -13.17 12.08 0.80
CA LYS A 77 -13.56 13.29 0.04
C LYS A 77 -12.53 14.41 0.20
N VAL A 78 -12.03 14.61 1.42
CA VAL A 78 -11.03 15.65 1.72
C VAL A 78 -9.67 15.30 1.10
N LEU A 79 -9.26 14.04 1.10
CA LEU A 79 -8.02 13.60 0.45
C LEU A 79 -8.07 13.67 -1.08
N LYS A 80 -9.25 13.61 -1.70
CA LYS A 80 -9.40 13.84 -3.15
C LYS A 80 -9.00 15.25 -3.58
N CYS A 81 -8.95 16.21 -2.66
CA CYS A 81 -8.50 17.58 -2.95
C CYS A 81 -6.98 17.70 -3.10
N ALA A 82 -6.21 16.70 -2.63
CA ALA A 82 -4.76 16.60 -2.79
C ALA A 82 -4.40 15.88 -4.10
N LYS A 83 -3.34 16.37 -4.77
CA LYS A 83 -2.68 15.60 -5.84
C LYS A 83 -1.89 14.44 -5.25
N ASP A 84 -1.54 13.48 -6.08
CA ASP A 84 -0.86 12.27 -5.63
C ASP A 84 0.56 12.54 -5.13
N ASP A 85 1.23 13.55 -5.69
CA ASP A 85 2.60 13.97 -5.36
C ASP A 85 2.67 15.04 -4.25
N ASP A 86 1.53 15.60 -3.83
CA ASP A 86 1.47 16.58 -2.74
C ASP A 86 1.93 15.94 -1.42
N ARG A 87 2.59 16.73 -0.57
CA ARG A 87 2.90 16.33 0.80
C ARG A 87 1.67 16.54 1.67
N VAL A 88 1.36 15.58 2.54
CA VAL A 88 0.23 15.68 3.47
C VAL A 88 0.74 15.66 4.91
N THR A 89 0.31 16.63 5.69
CA THR A 89 0.58 16.70 7.13
C THR A 89 -0.73 16.58 7.90
N LEU A 90 -0.83 15.56 8.75
CA LEU A 90 -1.92 15.34 9.68
C LEU A 90 -1.58 15.99 11.02
N LYS A 91 -2.46 16.85 11.53
CA LYS A 91 -2.29 17.57 12.79
C LYS A 91 -3.51 17.43 13.69
N ALA A 92 -3.28 17.02 14.93
CA ALA A 92 -4.32 16.96 15.95
C ALA A 92 -3.75 17.40 17.32
N ASN A 93 -4.51 18.22 18.05
CA ASN A 93 -4.17 18.62 19.41
C ASN A 93 -4.51 17.50 20.42
N ASP A 94 -4.10 17.64 21.68
CA ASP A 94 -4.33 16.59 22.70
C ASP A 94 -5.81 16.25 22.95
N ASN A 95 -6.67 17.26 22.94
CA ASN A 95 -8.12 17.11 23.01
C ASN A 95 -8.71 17.52 21.65
N ALA A 96 -8.39 16.75 20.61
CA ALA A 96 -8.81 17.09 19.26
C ALA A 96 -10.28 16.76 19.04
N ASP A 97 -11.10 17.80 18.82
CA ASP A 97 -12.41 17.66 18.17
C ASP A 97 -12.27 17.69 16.63
N VAL A 98 -11.08 18.05 16.14
CA VAL A 98 -10.80 18.32 14.72
C VAL A 98 -9.42 17.79 14.34
N LEU A 99 -9.35 17.12 13.20
CA LEU A 99 -8.12 16.75 12.49
C LEU A 99 -7.87 17.76 11.36
N SER A 100 -6.74 18.45 11.39
CA SER A 100 -6.29 19.31 10.29
C SER A 100 -5.41 18.50 9.32
N LEU A 101 -5.70 18.64 8.03
CA LEU A 101 -4.96 18.09 6.91
C LEU A 101 -4.39 19.24 6.09
N VAL A 102 -3.07 19.39 6.14
CA VAL A 102 -2.34 20.39 5.37
C VAL A 102 -1.71 19.72 4.16
N TYR A 103 -2.08 20.17 2.96
CA TYR A 103 -1.48 19.72 1.70
C TYR A 103 -0.52 20.78 1.17
N GLU A 104 0.72 20.40 0.94
CA GLU A 104 1.75 21.25 0.34
C GLU A 104 2.11 20.70 -1.05
N ALA A 105 1.86 21.48 -2.09
CA ALA A 105 2.20 21.08 -3.44
C ALA A 105 3.72 21.06 -3.66
N ARG A 106 4.24 20.05 -4.36
CA ARG A 106 5.69 19.95 -4.64
C ARG A 106 6.21 21.01 -5.61
N ASN A 107 5.38 21.37 -6.60
CA ASN A 107 5.80 22.17 -7.76
C ASN A 107 5.19 23.58 -7.77
N SER A 108 4.56 24.01 -6.68
CA SER A 108 3.95 25.34 -6.56
C SER A 108 3.86 25.75 -5.10
N ASP A 109 3.78 27.05 -4.82
CA ASP A 109 3.61 27.59 -3.45
C ASP A 109 2.16 27.44 -2.92
N ARG A 110 1.44 26.42 -3.38
CA ARG A 110 0.07 26.14 -2.96
C ARG A 110 0.10 25.32 -1.67
N ILE A 111 -0.48 25.91 -0.63
CA ILE A 111 -0.78 25.25 0.63
C ILE A 111 -2.31 25.25 0.80
N ALA A 112 -2.88 24.09 1.03
CA ALA A 112 -4.31 23.94 1.30
C ALA A 112 -4.50 23.33 2.69
N ASP A 113 -5.37 23.93 3.50
CA ASP A 113 -5.70 23.46 4.84
C ASP A 113 -7.16 23.02 4.87
N TYR A 114 -7.41 21.83 5.40
CA TYR A 114 -8.73 21.23 5.52
C TYR A 114 -8.91 20.69 6.92
N GLU A 115 -10.08 20.94 7.50
CA GLU A 115 -10.44 20.46 8.82
C GLU A 115 -11.56 19.43 8.74
N ILE A 116 -11.39 18.32 9.45
CA ILE A 116 -12.41 17.27 9.58
C ILE A 116 -12.76 17.13 11.05
N LYS A 117 -14.06 17.13 11.35
CA LYS A 117 -14.55 16.84 12.70
C LYS A 117 -14.28 15.38 13.05
N LEU A 118 -13.65 15.20 14.19
CA LEU A 118 -13.47 13.88 14.80
C LEU A 118 -14.77 13.46 15.49
N MET A 119 -14.89 12.17 15.69
CA MET A 119 -16.02 11.56 16.38
C MET A 119 -15.50 10.58 17.42
N GLU A 120 -16.26 10.43 18.51
CA GLU A 120 -15.97 9.41 19.51
C GLU A 120 -16.47 8.07 18.97
N ILE A 121 -15.54 7.16 18.74
CA ILE A 121 -15.81 5.77 18.36
C ILE A 121 -15.23 4.91 19.47
N ASP A 122 -16.04 3.98 19.97
CA ASP A 122 -15.56 3.03 20.98
C ASP A 122 -14.40 2.20 20.41
N ILE A 123 -13.38 2.04 21.24
CA ILE A 123 -12.16 1.34 20.86
C ILE A 123 -12.39 -0.16 21.06
N ASP A 124 -12.80 -0.85 19.99
CA ASP A 124 -12.83 -2.31 19.96
C ASP A 124 -11.47 -2.86 19.50
N THR A 125 -10.43 -2.71 20.32
CA THR A 125 -9.13 -3.32 20.01
C THR A 125 -9.25 -4.83 20.17
N LEU A 126 -9.21 -5.55 19.05
CA LEU A 126 -9.21 -7.01 19.04
C LEU A 126 -7.77 -7.51 19.12
N GLY A 127 -7.47 -8.28 20.17
CA GLY A 127 -6.20 -8.98 20.26
C GLY A 127 -6.10 -10.00 19.12
N ILE A 128 -5.23 -9.74 18.14
CA ILE A 128 -4.90 -10.71 17.10
C ILE A 128 -3.91 -11.71 17.73
N PRO A 129 -4.28 -13.00 17.89
CA PRO A 129 -3.38 -13.97 18.49
C PRO A 129 -2.24 -14.33 17.52
N ASP A 130 -1.04 -14.50 18.07
CA ASP A 130 0.10 -15.06 17.34
C ASP A 130 -0.21 -16.50 16.91
N THR A 131 -0.62 -16.64 15.65
CA THR A 131 -1.12 -17.89 15.10
C THR A 131 -0.08 -18.51 14.18
N GLU A 132 0.17 -19.80 14.35
CA GLU A 132 0.99 -20.56 13.42
C GLU A 132 0.15 -20.97 12.20
N TYR A 133 0.65 -20.62 11.01
CA TYR A 133 0.01 -20.97 9.75
C TYR A 133 0.63 -22.23 9.14
N GLU A 134 -0.21 -23.07 8.56
CA GLU A 134 0.20 -24.34 7.93
C GLU A 134 0.75 -24.12 6.52
N ALA A 135 0.29 -23.07 5.84
CA ALA A 135 0.70 -22.71 4.50
C ALA A 135 0.94 -21.20 4.39
N THR A 136 2.07 -20.81 3.78
CA THR A 136 2.38 -19.44 3.39
C THR A 136 2.65 -19.39 1.89
N VAL A 137 1.95 -18.51 1.17
CA VAL A 137 2.08 -18.34 -0.28
C VAL A 137 2.38 -16.89 -0.59
N ILE A 138 3.48 -16.63 -1.31
CA ILE A 138 3.84 -15.29 -1.80
C ILE A 138 3.74 -15.25 -3.32
N MET A 139 3.03 -14.24 -3.84
CA MET A 139 2.81 -14.06 -5.27
C MET A 139 2.69 -12.58 -5.65
N GLN A 140 2.63 -12.30 -6.97
CA GLN A 140 2.34 -10.96 -7.46
C GLN A 140 0.90 -10.56 -7.10
N SER A 141 0.73 -9.37 -6.52
CA SER A 141 -0.58 -8.86 -6.11
C SER A 141 -1.51 -8.64 -7.29
N ALA A 142 -0.97 -8.20 -8.44
CA ALA A 142 -1.74 -8.00 -9.67
C ALA A 142 -2.36 -9.30 -10.20
N GLU A 143 -1.64 -10.41 -10.11
CA GLU A 143 -2.14 -11.72 -10.54
C GLU A 143 -3.22 -12.22 -9.58
N PHE A 144 -3.01 -12.09 -8.27
CA PHE A 144 -4.06 -12.38 -7.28
C PHE A 144 -5.33 -11.57 -7.54
N ALA A 145 -5.20 -10.26 -7.77
CA ALA A 145 -6.32 -9.36 -8.05
C ALA A 145 -7.07 -9.73 -9.33
N ARG A 146 -6.35 -10.18 -10.36
CA ARG A 146 -6.96 -10.71 -11.58
C ARG A 146 -7.76 -11.97 -11.30
N ILE A 147 -7.17 -12.95 -10.63
CA ILE A 147 -7.81 -14.23 -10.33
C ILE A 147 -9.11 -14.05 -9.55
N VAL A 148 -9.09 -13.28 -8.46
CA VAL A 148 -10.30 -13.10 -7.64
C VAL A 148 -11.40 -12.35 -8.38
N ARG A 149 -11.04 -11.41 -9.27
CA ARG A 149 -12.00 -10.70 -10.11
C ARG A 149 -12.61 -11.63 -11.16
N ASP A 150 -11.78 -12.38 -11.87
CA ASP A 150 -12.22 -13.30 -12.92
C ASP A 150 -13.13 -14.40 -12.33
N LEU A 151 -12.77 -14.95 -11.16
CA LEU A 151 -13.60 -15.96 -10.48
C LEU A 151 -14.88 -15.37 -9.88
N SER A 152 -14.89 -14.11 -9.45
CA SER A 152 -16.10 -13.43 -8.93
C SER A 152 -17.20 -13.26 -9.98
N ALA A 153 -16.85 -13.30 -11.28
CA ALA A 153 -17.83 -13.30 -12.36
C ALA A 153 -18.50 -14.67 -12.55
N LEU A 154 -17.91 -15.75 -12.01
CA LEU A 154 -18.41 -17.12 -12.14
C LEU A 154 -19.24 -17.55 -10.93
N GLY A 155 -18.81 -17.19 -9.72
CA GLY A 155 -19.49 -17.58 -8.49
C GLY A 155 -19.16 -16.67 -7.30
N GLU A 156 -19.83 -16.92 -6.17
CA GLU A 156 -19.69 -16.11 -4.96
C GLU A 156 -18.60 -16.60 -4.01
N SER A 157 -18.14 -17.84 -4.19
CA SER A 157 -17.17 -18.50 -3.32
C SER A 157 -16.00 -19.04 -4.12
N VAL A 158 -14.81 -19.00 -3.51
CA VAL A 158 -13.60 -19.61 -4.07
C VAL A 158 -13.02 -20.60 -3.06
N LYS A 159 -12.76 -21.81 -3.56
CA LYS A 159 -11.98 -22.84 -2.88
C LYS A 159 -10.50 -22.60 -3.17
N ILE A 160 -9.73 -22.33 -2.13
CA ILE A 160 -8.29 -22.12 -2.20
C ILE A 160 -7.60 -23.35 -1.63
N GLU A 161 -6.83 -24.03 -2.49
CA GLU A 161 -6.09 -25.23 -2.14
C GLU A 161 -4.59 -24.96 -2.29
N VAL A 162 -3.81 -25.23 -1.25
CA VAL A 162 -2.36 -25.09 -1.26
C VAL A 162 -1.70 -26.45 -1.13
N THR A 163 -0.88 -26.78 -2.13
CA THR A 163 -0.12 -28.04 -2.20
C THR A 163 1.33 -27.76 -2.53
N LYS A 164 2.17 -28.82 -2.54
CA LYS A 164 3.57 -28.69 -2.98
C LYS A 164 3.72 -28.30 -4.45
N GLU A 165 2.70 -28.53 -5.28
CA GLU A 165 2.70 -28.11 -6.69
C GLU A 165 2.51 -26.59 -6.83
N GLY A 166 1.78 -25.97 -5.91
CA GLY A 166 1.41 -24.56 -6.01
C GLY A 166 0.09 -24.26 -5.30
N ILE A 167 -0.51 -23.13 -5.67
CA ILE A 167 -1.80 -22.67 -5.17
C ILE A 167 -2.86 -22.76 -6.26
N ARG A 168 -4.00 -23.35 -5.93
CA ARG A 168 -5.16 -23.49 -6.83
C ARG A 168 -6.33 -22.70 -6.28
N PHE A 169 -6.95 -21.90 -7.14
CA PHE A 169 -8.20 -21.20 -6.90
C PHE A 169 -9.28 -21.83 -7.76
N SER A 170 -10.35 -22.31 -7.16
CA SER A 170 -11.47 -22.90 -7.90
C SER A 170 -12.79 -22.28 -7.46
N ALA A 171 -13.62 -21.89 -8.42
CA ALA A 171 -14.96 -21.37 -8.16
C ALA A 171 -15.97 -22.18 -8.95
N GLU A 172 -17.06 -22.54 -8.31
CA GLU A 172 -18.20 -23.20 -8.93
C GLU A 172 -19.32 -22.18 -9.09
N GLY A 173 -19.92 -22.17 -10.26
CA GLY A 173 -20.92 -21.19 -10.67
C GLY A 173 -22.10 -21.85 -11.37
N GLU A 174 -23.23 -21.14 -11.45
CA GLU A 174 -24.43 -21.67 -12.12
C GLU A 174 -24.19 -21.88 -13.62
N ALA A 175 -23.53 -20.92 -14.28
CA ALA A 175 -23.28 -20.94 -15.71
C ALA A 175 -21.96 -21.63 -16.10
N ALA A 176 -20.93 -21.53 -15.26
CA ALA A 176 -19.60 -22.07 -15.54
C ALA A 176 -18.78 -22.26 -14.27
N ASN A 177 -17.85 -23.21 -14.32
CA ASN A 177 -16.85 -23.46 -13.28
C ASN A 177 -15.48 -22.95 -13.74
N GLY A 178 -14.70 -22.40 -12.81
CA GLY A 178 -13.34 -21.91 -13.07
C GLY A 178 -12.32 -22.57 -12.14
N SER A 179 -11.14 -22.89 -12.66
CA SER A 179 -10.00 -23.31 -11.84
C SER A 179 -8.71 -22.73 -12.40
N VAL A 180 -7.95 -22.05 -11.54
CA VAL A 180 -6.66 -21.45 -11.85
C VAL A 180 -5.61 -22.03 -10.92
N LEU A 181 -4.54 -22.60 -11.48
CA LEU A 181 -3.41 -23.12 -10.73
C LEU A 181 -2.18 -22.28 -11.04
N ILE A 182 -1.56 -21.70 -10.02
CA ILE A 182 -0.23 -21.08 -10.15
C ILE A 182 0.79 -21.99 -9.48
N LYS A 183 1.74 -22.46 -10.29
CA LYS A 183 2.76 -23.41 -9.85
C LYS A 183 3.83 -22.72 -9.01
N ALA A 184 4.33 -23.45 -8.01
CA ALA A 184 5.53 -23.08 -7.30
C ALA A 184 6.74 -23.19 -8.25
N THR A 185 7.60 -22.17 -8.26
CA THR A 185 8.80 -22.15 -9.10
C THR A 185 10.04 -21.82 -8.27
N GLU A 186 11.20 -22.38 -8.65
CA GLU A 186 12.47 -22.06 -7.99
C GLU A 186 12.80 -20.57 -8.11
N GLY A 187 12.51 -19.97 -9.27
CA GLY A 187 12.66 -18.52 -9.49
C GLY A 187 11.79 -17.69 -8.54
N ALA A 188 10.54 -18.07 -8.30
CA ALA A 188 9.70 -17.37 -7.33
C ALA A 188 10.21 -17.54 -5.89
N ARG A 189 10.72 -18.72 -5.54
CA ARG A 189 11.32 -18.97 -4.23
C ARG A 189 12.54 -18.10 -3.97
N GLU A 190 13.39 -17.88 -4.98
CA GLU A 190 14.53 -16.98 -4.85
C GLU A 190 14.10 -15.51 -4.79
N ARG A 191 13.14 -15.10 -5.64
CA ARG A 191 12.60 -13.73 -5.67
C ARG A 191 11.95 -13.29 -4.36
N TYR A 192 11.29 -14.21 -3.64
CA TYR A 192 10.51 -13.88 -2.45
C TYR A 192 11.15 -14.34 -1.14
N LYS A 193 12.39 -14.83 -1.17
CA LYS A 193 13.09 -15.36 0.00
C LYS A 193 13.22 -14.37 1.16
N ASP A 194 13.41 -13.10 0.84
CA ASP A 194 13.59 -12.04 1.85
C ASP A 194 12.25 -11.45 2.34
N LEU A 195 11.14 -11.77 1.66
CA LEU A 195 9.79 -11.38 2.07
C LEU A 195 9.17 -12.37 3.08
N ASP A 196 9.80 -13.54 3.25
CA ASP A 196 9.46 -14.54 4.28
C ASP A 196 9.85 -14.11 5.71
N GLY A 197 10.09 -12.81 5.92
CA GLY A 197 10.54 -12.24 7.17
C GLY A 197 9.53 -12.40 8.31
N LYS A 198 9.90 -13.24 9.27
CA LYS A 198 9.55 -13.29 10.72
C LYS A 198 8.99 -12.00 11.33
N ASP A 199 7.82 -11.55 10.94
CA ASP A 199 7.09 -10.45 11.59
C ASP A 199 6.43 -10.92 12.92
N GLY A 200 7.15 -11.69 13.75
CA GLY A 200 6.62 -12.29 14.98
C GLY A 200 7.67 -12.80 15.99
N LYS A 201 8.89 -12.22 16.01
CA LYS A 201 9.86 -12.50 17.08
C LYS A 201 10.55 -11.23 17.56
N ASP A 202 10.11 -10.78 18.73
CA ASP A 202 10.85 -10.05 19.76
C ASP A 202 12.25 -9.55 19.37
N SER A 203 12.31 -8.28 18.99
CA SER A 203 13.55 -7.50 18.97
C SER A 203 13.99 -7.19 20.41
N LYS A 204 14.44 -8.19 21.17
CA LYS A 204 15.34 -7.93 22.30
C LYS A 204 16.73 -7.59 21.72
N PRO A 205 17.30 -6.41 22.02
CA PRO A 205 18.61 -6.06 21.51
C PRO A 205 19.67 -7.00 22.10
N LYS A 206 20.34 -7.77 21.23
CA LYS A 206 21.52 -8.54 21.59
C LYS A 206 22.68 -7.57 21.83
N VAL A 207 22.97 -7.30 23.10
CA VAL A 207 24.23 -6.68 23.55
C VAL A 207 25.38 -7.55 23.06
N LYS A 208 26.12 -7.08 22.05
CA LYS A 208 27.42 -7.66 21.68
C LYS A 208 28.40 -7.34 22.82
N LYS A 209 28.82 -8.39 23.54
CA LYS A 209 30.00 -8.35 24.41
C LYS A 209 31.23 -8.14 23.52
N GLU A 210 31.76 -6.93 23.50
CA GLU A 210 33.13 -6.69 23.03
C GLU A 210 34.12 -7.34 24.01
N LYS A 211 34.98 -8.20 23.47
CA LYS A 211 36.13 -8.74 24.18
C LYS A 211 37.18 -7.64 24.26
N GLY A 212 37.63 -7.36 25.48
CA GLY A 212 38.55 -6.28 25.78
C GLY A 212 39.90 -6.39 25.07
N GLU A 213 40.39 -5.22 24.65
CA GLU A 213 41.79 -4.97 24.34
C GLU A 213 42.36 -3.96 25.36
N LYS A 214 43.61 -4.22 25.77
CA LYS A 214 44.30 -3.61 26.91
C LYS A 214 44.67 -2.13 26.66
N PRO A 215 44.71 -1.28 27.71
CA PRO A 215 45.06 0.12 27.57
C PRO A 215 46.57 0.32 27.39
N ARG A 216 46.96 1.08 26.35
CA ARG A 216 48.33 1.60 26.20
C ARG A 216 48.45 2.95 26.91
N LYS A 217 49.38 3.00 27.88
CA LYS A 217 49.80 4.18 28.65
C LYS A 217 50.15 5.35 27.72
N ARG A 218 49.58 6.54 28.00
CA ARG A 218 50.14 7.83 27.58
C ARG A 218 50.61 8.62 28.79
N LYS A 219 51.76 9.24 28.60
CA LYS A 219 52.68 9.86 29.56
C LYS A 219 52.21 11.29 29.84
N LYS A 220 52.21 11.70 31.11
CA LYS A 220 52.03 13.09 31.56
C LYS A 220 53.18 13.98 31.06
N THR A 221 52.85 15.21 30.68
CA THR A 221 53.61 16.43 31.01
C THR A 221 52.63 17.59 31.17
N ASP A 222 53.00 18.53 32.02
CA ASP A 222 52.13 19.45 32.76
C ASP A 222 51.96 20.84 32.08
N ASP A 223 51.01 21.60 32.67
CA ASP A 223 50.90 23.07 32.79
C ASP A 223 50.65 23.96 31.56
N ALA A 224 49.50 24.66 31.56
CA ALA A 224 49.43 26.11 31.87
C ALA A 224 47.99 26.67 31.72
N ASP A 225 47.58 27.44 32.73
CA ASP A 225 46.43 28.36 32.77
C ASP A 225 46.41 29.39 31.64
N VAL A 226 45.23 29.74 31.08
CA VAL A 226 44.77 31.14 30.84
C VAL A 226 43.23 31.17 30.79
N LYS A 227 42.68 32.24 31.39
CA LYS A 227 41.27 32.62 31.58
C LYS A 227 40.53 33.07 30.30
N MET A 228 39.20 33.11 30.48
CA MET A 228 38.14 33.80 29.72
C MET A 228 38.53 35.14 29.08
N GLU A 229 37.90 35.43 27.94
CA GLU A 229 37.34 36.76 27.64
C GLU A 229 36.25 36.67 26.56
N ASP A 230 35.22 37.49 26.77
CA ASP A 230 34.04 37.74 25.93
C ASP A 230 34.42 38.40 24.58
N ALA A 231 33.58 38.21 23.56
CA ALA A 231 33.47 39.12 22.43
C ALA A 231 32.06 39.06 21.83
N GLU A 232 31.26 40.06 22.14
CA GLU A 232 30.14 40.55 21.33
C GLU A 232 30.69 41.28 20.10
N GLU A 233 30.01 41.18 18.95
CA GLU A 233 29.96 42.14 17.81
C GLU A 233 29.30 41.43 16.62
N GLU A 234 28.64 42.07 15.66
CA GLU A 234 27.78 43.25 15.60
C GLU A 234 26.94 43.05 14.31
N VAL A 235 25.98 43.93 14.11
CA VAL A 235 24.99 43.96 13.03
C VAL A 235 25.62 44.51 11.75
N GLU A 236 25.29 43.96 10.58
CA GLU A 236 25.31 44.72 9.33
C GLU A 236 23.97 44.58 8.58
N GLU A 237 23.25 45.70 8.55
CA GLU A 237 22.26 46.04 7.54
C GLU A 237 23.01 46.58 6.31
N ASP A 238 22.59 46.19 5.09
CA ASP A 238 22.82 47.01 3.90
C ASP A 238 21.55 47.05 3.05
N ASP A 239 21.19 48.27 2.67
CA ASP A 239 19.99 48.70 1.97
C ASP A 239 20.39 49.30 0.61
N GLY A 240 19.50 49.20 -0.37
CA GLY A 240 19.46 50.14 -1.49
C GLY A 240 19.93 49.63 -2.86
N GLY A 241 19.01 49.61 -3.82
CA GLY A 241 19.38 49.55 -5.24
C GLY A 241 18.28 49.28 -6.26
N GLU A 242 17.24 50.12 -6.32
CA GLU A 242 16.23 50.14 -7.39
C GLU A 242 16.85 50.34 -8.79
N LYS A 243 16.33 49.64 -9.82
CA LYS A 243 16.18 50.20 -11.17
C LYS A 243 14.88 49.78 -11.84
N LEU A 244 14.02 50.78 -11.96
CA LEU A 244 12.82 50.91 -12.76
C LEU A 244 13.17 50.92 -14.27
N PHE A 245 12.49 50.14 -15.11
CA PHE A 245 12.25 50.47 -16.53
C PHE A 245 11.02 49.72 -17.08
N LYS A 246 10.04 50.49 -17.56
CA LYS A 246 8.89 50.14 -18.42
C LYS A 246 8.90 51.17 -19.58
N PRO A 247 8.01 51.11 -20.59
CA PRO A 247 7.62 50.01 -21.49
C PRO A 247 7.73 50.45 -22.97
N ALA A 248 7.39 49.58 -23.93
CA ALA A 248 6.96 50.03 -25.26
C ALA A 248 5.93 49.06 -25.87
N SER A 249 4.79 49.64 -26.21
CA SER A 249 3.74 49.19 -27.12
C SER A 249 4.24 49.04 -28.55
N ASP A 250 3.69 48.09 -29.32
CA ASP A 250 3.25 48.38 -30.69
C ASP A 250 2.28 47.31 -31.20
N ASP A 251 1.32 47.78 -32.00
CA ASP A 251 0.15 47.11 -32.55
C ASP A 251 0.48 46.28 -33.80
N GLY A 252 -0.43 45.38 -34.18
CA GLY A 252 -0.32 44.65 -35.46
C GLY A 252 -1.46 43.70 -35.73
N GLU A 253 -2.52 44.23 -36.33
CA GLU A 253 -3.69 43.53 -36.87
C GLU A 253 -3.34 42.51 -37.96
N GLY A 254 -4.19 41.49 -38.10
CA GLY A 254 -4.16 40.54 -39.22
C GLY A 254 -5.37 39.61 -39.20
N GLU A 255 -6.48 40.07 -39.78
CA GLU A 255 -7.62 39.24 -40.20
C GLU A 255 -7.19 38.20 -41.24
N LYS A 256 -7.86 37.03 -41.26
CA LYS A 256 -8.61 36.50 -42.43
C LYS A 256 -9.18 35.10 -42.17
N ASP A 257 -10.52 35.06 -42.22
CA ASP A 257 -11.34 34.29 -43.16
C ASP A 257 -11.43 32.75 -43.11
N ASP A 258 -12.70 32.35 -42.97
CA ASP A 258 -13.47 31.39 -43.75
C ASP A 258 -13.61 29.92 -43.31
N ASP A 259 -14.87 29.67 -42.89
CA ASP A 259 -15.82 28.73 -43.48
C ASP A 259 -15.90 27.25 -43.02
N GLU A 260 -17.02 27.04 -42.31
CA GLU A 260 -18.17 26.20 -42.70
C GLU A 260 -18.06 24.66 -42.74
N GLU A 261 -18.93 24.09 -41.89
CA GLU A 261 -19.99 23.11 -42.19
C GLU A 261 -19.66 21.64 -42.52
N ALA A 262 -20.02 20.81 -41.54
CA ALA A 262 -21.16 19.88 -41.54
C ALA A 262 -21.22 18.66 -42.50
N GLY A 263 -21.56 17.52 -41.86
CA GLY A 263 -22.38 16.43 -42.40
C GLY A 263 -21.67 15.46 -43.34
N SER A 264 -22.04 14.19 -43.48
CA SER A 264 -23.05 13.34 -42.84
C SER A 264 -22.82 11.88 -43.34
N ASP A 265 -23.52 10.94 -42.70
CA ASP A 265 -24.08 9.70 -43.25
C ASP A 265 -23.24 8.42 -43.54
N ALA A 266 -23.53 7.42 -42.69
CA ALA A 266 -24.28 6.18 -42.97
C ALA A 266 -23.77 5.11 -43.96
N GLU A 267 -23.65 3.89 -43.38
CA GLU A 267 -24.02 2.53 -43.84
C GLU A 267 -23.56 1.98 -45.21
N GLU A 268 -22.94 0.79 -45.22
CA GLU A 268 -23.62 -0.49 -45.52
C GLU A 268 -22.65 -1.70 -45.59
N ASP A 269 -23.24 -2.88 -45.35
CA ASP A 269 -22.72 -4.24 -45.29
C ASP A 269 -21.90 -4.76 -46.49
N SER A 270 -21.08 -5.80 -46.25
CA SER A 270 -21.21 -7.05 -47.03
C SER A 270 -20.39 -8.24 -46.46
N ASP A 271 -21.12 -9.35 -46.38
CA ASP A 271 -20.74 -10.74 -46.13
C ASP A 271 -19.70 -11.33 -47.11
N GLY A 272 -18.96 -12.37 -46.67
CA GLY A 272 -18.21 -13.21 -47.62
C GLY A 272 -17.22 -14.21 -47.02
N ALA A 273 -17.71 -15.33 -46.47
CA ALA A 273 -16.89 -16.48 -46.10
C ALA A 273 -16.61 -17.43 -47.29
N SER A 274 -15.36 -17.90 -47.46
CA SER A 274 -14.99 -19.35 -47.43
C SER A 274 -13.81 -19.81 -48.34
N LYS A 275 -12.87 -20.51 -47.69
CA LYS A 275 -12.23 -21.81 -48.04
C LYS A 275 -10.87 -21.90 -48.80
N LYS A 276 -9.94 -22.58 -48.07
CA LYS A 276 -9.16 -23.80 -48.42
C LYS A 276 -7.73 -23.64 -48.99
N ARG A 277 -6.69 -24.02 -48.21
CA ARG A 277 -5.97 -25.34 -48.25
C ARG A 277 -4.64 -25.38 -47.46
N LYS A 278 -4.45 -26.53 -46.77
CA LYS A 278 -3.24 -27.04 -46.10
C LYS A 278 -2.03 -27.19 -47.02
N ARG A 279 -0.82 -26.91 -46.50
CA ARG A 279 0.40 -27.70 -46.75
C ARG A 279 1.24 -27.85 -45.48
N SER A 280 1.57 -29.09 -45.19
CA SER A 280 2.47 -29.58 -44.14
C SER A 280 3.94 -29.28 -44.45
N SER A 281 4.71 -28.83 -43.46
CA SER A 281 6.13 -29.19 -43.39
C SER A 281 6.59 -29.27 -41.94
N GLN A 282 7.22 -30.40 -41.67
CA GLN A 282 7.84 -30.84 -40.43
C GLN A 282 9.09 -29.99 -40.18
N SER A 283 9.14 -29.23 -39.09
CA SER A 283 10.33 -28.50 -38.67
C SER A 283 10.67 -28.78 -37.21
N LYS A 284 11.83 -29.42 -37.08
CA LYS A 284 12.79 -29.49 -35.98
C LYS A 284 12.41 -28.82 -34.66
N LYS A 285 12.44 -29.66 -33.63
CA LYS A 285 12.71 -29.40 -32.21
C LYS A 285 13.71 -28.23 -32.03
N SER A 286 13.20 -27.02 -31.85
CA SER A 286 13.97 -25.87 -31.36
C SER A 286 13.86 -25.85 -29.84
N LYS A 287 15.02 -25.95 -29.20
CA LYS A 287 15.23 -25.81 -27.77
C LYS A 287 15.65 -24.35 -27.57
N SER A 288 14.69 -23.47 -27.30
CA SER A 288 14.79 -22.02 -27.07
C SER A 288 13.32 -21.54 -26.94
N ASP A 289 12.78 -20.98 -25.86
CA ASP A 289 13.31 -20.06 -24.87
C ASP A 289 12.44 -20.09 -23.58
N ASP A 290 12.66 -21.03 -22.65
CA ASP A 290 12.03 -20.99 -21.32
C ASP A 290 12.91 -20.20 -20.33
N ALA A 291 13.29 -18.99 -20.72
CA ALA A 291 14.16 -18.12 -19.92
C ALA A 291 13.47 -16.80 -19.50
N ASP A 292 12.15 -16.69 -19.63
CA ASP A 292 11.42 -15.51 -19.17
C ASP A 292 9.99 -15.79 -18.65
N SER A 293 9.79 -16.92 -17.96
CA SER A 293 8.62 -17.05 -17.09
C SER A 293 8.89 -16.27 -15.79
N SER A 294 8.67 -14.97 -15.83
CA SER A 294 8.62 -14.09 -14.65
C SER A 294 7.47 -14.44 -13.68
N GLY A 295 6.67 -15.47 -13.99
CA GLY A 295 5.57 -15.97 -13.18
C GLY A 295 5.97 -16.99 -12.11
N GLY A 296 4.96 -17.47 -11.38
CA GLY A 296 5.09 -18.47 -10.32
C GLY A 296 4.98 -17.90 -8.90
N VAL A 297 4.87 -18.81 -7.93
CA VAL A 297 4.66 -18.49 -6.51
C VAL A 297 5.73 -19.10 -5.63
N MET A 298 6.02 -18.47 -4.50
CA MET A 298 6.71 -19.13 -3.40
C MET A 298 5.67 -19.80 -2.52
N VAL A 299 5.87 -21.07 -2.19
CA VAL A 299 5.00 -21.83 -1.28
C VAL A 299 5.86 -22.42 -0.17
N GLU A 300 5.52 -22.09 1.05
CA GLU A 300 5.98 -22.78 2.25
C GLU A 300 4.82 -23.57 2.82
N LEU A 301 4.98 -24.90 2.91
CA LEU A 301 3.90 -25.81 3.25
C LEU A 301 4.33 -26.77 4.35
N ASN A 302 3.71 -26.64 5.51
CA ASN A 302 3.77 -27.62 6.59
C ASN A 302 2.70 -28.70 6.38
N GLN A 303 1.46 -28.29 6.10
CA GLN A 303 0.32 -29.17 5.85
C GLN A 303 -0.53 -28.61 4.69
N SER A 304 -1.14 -29.50 3.90
CA SER A 304 -2.04 -29.10 2.83
C SER A 304 -3.30 -28.45 3.41
N VAL A 305 -3.63 -27.27 2.90
CA VAL A 305 -4.80 -26.51 3.34
C VAL A 305 -5.80 -26.44 2.19
N ASN A 306 -7.09 -26.61 2.51
CA ASN A 306 -8.16 -26.52 1.54
C ASN A 306 -9.39 -25.86 2.17
N LEU A 307 -9.57 -24.57 1.87
CA LEU A 307 -10.60 -23.74 2.51
C LEU A 307 -11.39 -22.94 1.48
N THR A 308 -12.66 -22.68 1.79
CA THR A 308 -13.56 -21.91 0.95
C THR A 308 -13.74 -20.51 1.53
N PHE A 309 -13.66 -19.48 0.69
CA PHE A 309 -13.83 -18.07 1.09
C PHE A 309 -14.82 -17.35 0.20
N SER A 310 -15.37 -16.24 0.70
CA SER A 310 -16.22 -15.35 -0.08
C SER A 310 -15.38 -14.50 -1.05
N LEU A 311 -15.69 -14.59 -2.34
CA LEU A 311 -15.02 -13.82 -3.39
C LEU A 311 -15.24 -12.32 -3.24
N LYS A 312 -16.40 -11.90 -2.70
CA LYS A 312 -16.72 -10.49 -2.45
C LYS A 312 -15.65 -9.82 -1.58
N TYR A 313 -15.22 -10.46 -0.49
CA TYR A 313 -14.19 -9.91 0.39
C TYR A 313 -12.81 -9.92 -0.27
N LEU A 314 -12.45 -11.01 -0.95
CA LEU A 314 -11.16 -11.10 -1.62
C LEU A 314 -10.99 -10.08 -2.75
N VAL A 315 -12.07 -9.77 -3.48
CA VAL A 315 -12.09 -8.67 -4.46
C VAL A 315 -11.85 -7.33 -3.77
N ASN A 316 -12.46 -7.08 -2.62
CA ASN A 316 -12.20 -5.85 -1.85
C ASN A 316 -10.74 -5.77 -1.37
N PHE A 317 -10.18 -6.86 -0.83
CA PHE A 317 -8.79 -6.90 -0.37
C PHE A 317 -7.80 -6.68 -1.53
N SER A 318 -8.16 -7.12 -2.73
CA SER A 318 -7.33 -6.95 -3.92
C SER A 318 -7.07 -5.49 -4.32
N LYS A 319 -7.85 -4.53 -3.80
CA LYS A 319 -7.62 -3.08 -4.01
C LYS A 319 -6.29 -2.59 -3.43
N SER A 320 -5.76 -3.30 -2.43
CA SER A 320 -4.42 -3.08 -1.87
C SER A 320 -3.27 -3.39 -2.83
N THR A 321 -3.54 -3.97 -4.00
CA THR A 321 -2.56 -4.13 -5.10
C THR A 321 -1.93 -2.80 -5.53
N THR A 322 -2.61 -1.67 -5.31
CA THR A 322 -2.08 -0.35 -5.63
C THR A 322 -0.98 0.13 -4.67
N LEU A 323 -0.88 -0.49 -3.48
CA LEU A 323 0.11 -0.20 -2.45
C LEU A 323 1.33 -1.13 -2.54
N ALA A 324 1.12 -2.41 -2.84
CA ALA A 324 2.17 -3.42 -2.83
C ALA A 324 2.12 -4.29 -4.09
N ASN A 325 3.30 -4.56 -4.66
CA ASN A 325 3.46 -5.42 -5.85
C ASN A 325 3.35 -6.93 -5.54
N THR A 326 3.44 -7.28 -4.26
CA THR A 326 3.38 -8.65 -3.76
C THR A 326 2.29 -8.80 -2.71
N VAL A 327 1.67 -9.97 -2.66
CA VAL A 327 0.72 -10.37 -1.62
C VAL A 327 1.19 -11.66 -0.97
N THR A 328 1.04 -11.74 0.34
CA THR A 328 1.30 -12.94 1.14
C THR A 328 -0.02 -13.49 1.67
N LEU A 329 -0.32 -14.74 1.37
CA LEU A 329 -1.48 -15.46 1.88
C LEU A 329 -1.00 -16.45 2.93
N ARG A 330 -1.48 -16.33 4.17
CA ARG A 330 -1.22 -17.32 5.23
C ARG A 330 -2.51 -18.02 5.62
N MET A 331 -2.46 -19.34 5.63
CA MET A 331 -3.64 -20.19 5.78
C MET A 331 -3.36 -21.34 6.76
N SER A 332 -4.39 -21.69 7.53
CA SER A 332 -4.46 -22.91 8.33
C SER A 332 -5.94 -23.28 8.50
N ASN A 333 -6.24 -24.56 8.67
CA ASN A 333 -7.63 -25.04 8.66
C ASN A 333 -8.48 -24.54 9.84
N GLU A 334 -7.84 -24.10 10.93
CA GLU A 334 -8.51 -23.70 12.17
C GLU A 334 -8.63 -22.18 12.34
N VAL A 335 -8.01 -21.40 11.46
CA VAL A 335 -7.84 -19.95 11.66
C VAL A 335 -8.20 -19.16 10.40
N PRO A 336 -8.60 -17.88 10.53
CA PRO A 336 -8.90 -17.03 9.39
C PRO A 336 -7.73 -16.94 8.40
N LEU A 337 -8.06 -16.84 7.11
CA LEU A 337 -7.08 -16.49 6.08
C LEU A 337 -6.51 -15.10 6.38
N LEU A 338 -5.19 -15.00 6.40
CA LEU A 338 -4.48 -13.72 6.44
C LEU A 338 -4.02 -13.35 5.03
N VAL A 339 -4.48 -12.21 4.53
CA VAL A 339 -4.00 -11.56 3.31
C VAL A 339 -3.16 -10.35 3.70
N HIS A 340 -1.85 -10.41 3.47
CA HIS A 340 -0.90 -9.40 3.89
C HIS A 340 -0.25 -8.70 2.68
N TYR A 341 -0.35 -7.37 2.67
CA TYR A 341 0.33 -6.50 1.71
C TYR A 341 1.31 -5.60 2.48
N LYS A 342 2.60 -5.78 2.23
CA LYS A 342 3.68 -4.95 2.79
C LYS A 342 4.11 -3.92 1.76
N PHE A 343 4.22 -2.67 2.18
CA PHE A 343 4.71 -1.56 1.37
C PHE A 343 5.74 -0.75 2.18
N GLU A 344 6.36 0.25 1.57
CA GLU A 344 7.51 0.93 2.16
C GLU A 344 7.22 1.59 3.52
N GLN A 345 6.04 2.18 3.69
CA GLN A 345 5.67 2.92 4.89
C GLN A 345 4.95 2.05 5.95
N GLY A 346 4.78 0.76 5.71
CA GLY A 346 4.10 -0.15 6.64
C GLY A 346 3.36 -1.30 5.95
N TYR A 347 2.19 -1.67 6.47
CA TYR A 347 1.43 -2.80 5.93
C TYR A 347 -0.07 -2.66 6.09
N ILE A 348 -0.79 -3.46 5.30
CA ILE A 348 -2.20 -3.76 5.47
C ILE A 348 -2.40 -5.28 5.52
N GLN A 349 -3.13 -5.71 6.54
CA GLN A 349 -3.49 -7.10 6.80
C GLN A 349 -5.01 -7.22 6.80
N TYR A 350 -5.51 -8.22 6.10
CA TYR A 350 -6.91 -8.61 6.14
C TYR A 350 -7.03 -10.02 6.69
N TYR A 351 -7.95 -10.21 7.62
CA TYR A 351 -8.32 -11.50 8.17
C TYR A 351 -9.72 -11.85 7.69
N LEU A 352 -9.91 -13.04 7.14
CA LEU A 352 -11.19 -13.48 6.61
C LEU A 352 -11.53 -14.88 7.10
N ALA A 353 -12.65 -15.01 7.79
CA ALA A 353 -13.14 -16.32 8.22
C ALA A 353 -13.47 -17.20 7.00
N PRO A 354 -13.13 -18.50 7.04
CA PRO A 354 -13.54 -19.43 6.00
C PRO A 354 -15.07 -19.58 6.03
N LYS A 355 -15.67 -19.83 4.85
CA LYS A 355 -17.03 -20.36 4.78
C LYS A 355 -16.99 -21.79 5.28
N ILE A 356 -17.69 -22.05 6.37
CA ILE A 356 -17.97 -23.42 6.81
C ILE A 356 -18.89 -24.01 5.74
N GLY A 357 -18.44 -25.09 5.10
CA GLY A 357 -19.33 -25.87 4.23
C GLY A 357 -20.37 -26.55 5.11
N ASP A 358 -21.62 -26.60 4.66
CA ASP A 358 -22.57 -27.58 5.16
C ASP A 358 -22.00 -28.97 4.79
N GLU A 359 -21.30 -29.63 5.71
CA GLU A 359 -21.04 -31.07 5.58
C GLU A 359 -22.35 -31.87 5.63
#